data_AF-A0A9Q0WGZ5-F1
#
_entry.id   AF-A0A9Q0WGZ5-F1
#
_cell.length_a   1.000
_cell.length_b   1.000
_cell.length_c   1.000
_cell.angle_alpha   90.00
_cell.angle_beta   90.00
_cell.angle_gamma   90.00
#
_symmetry.space_group_name_H-M   'P 1'
#
loop_
_entity.id
_entity.type
_entity.pdbx_description
1 polymer ?
#
loop_
_entity_poly.entity_id
_entity_poly.type
_entity_poly.pdbx_seq_one_letter_code
_entity_poly.pdbx_strand_id
1 'polypeptide(L)'
;MLLQNNPAIVEDFFVLLVDSVPDVIEHLHRTTARSLLHINGYVDRIANAKWEVKELGLEHNGYVDLLLGEFKHYKTRLAHGGIHKEVQDRLLEYGVEIVAETLIEGLSRVKRCGDEGRALMSLDLQVLINGLQHFVPVNVKPKLQMVETAYYLPETEYVQTQVVGLINLVAAMKGWKRKTRLEVIEKIE
;
A
#
# COMPACT_ATOMS: atom_id res chain seq x y z
N MET A 1 -33.06 40.70 1.19
CA MET A 1 -31.83 41.25 0.61
C MET A 1 -30.94 40.09 0.22
N LEU A 2 -31.00 39.69 -1.05
CA LEU A 2 -30.08 38.71 -1.62
C LEU A 2 -28.79 39.44 -1.99
N LEU A 3 -27.66 38.90 -1.51
CA LEU A 3 -26.30 39.06 -2.04
C LEU A 3 -25.90 40.50 -2.41
N GLN A 4 -25.38 41.25 -1.43
CA GLN A 4 -24.39 42.27 -1.77
C GLN A 4 -23.18 41.53 -2.35
N ASN A 5 -22.84 41.82 -3.62
CA ASN A 5 -21.63 41.36 -4.28
C ASN A 5 -20.42 41.74 -3.43
N ASN A 6 -19.95 40.81 -2.60
CA ASN A 6 -18.77 40.99 -1.78
C ASN A 6 -17.65 40.16 -2.40
N PRO A 7 -16.86 40.74 -3.33
CA PRO A 7 -15.86 40.00 -4.10
C PRO A 7 -14.87 39.25 -3.20
N ALA A 8 -14.56 39.78 -2.01
CA ALA A 8 -13.72 39.11 -1.02
C ALA A 8 -14.31 37.79 -0.51
N ILE A 9 -15.64 37.70 -0.31
CA ILE A 9 -16.29 36.45 0.14
C ILE A 9 -16.29 35.41 -0.99
N VAL A 10 -16.48 35.86 -2.22
CA VAL A 10 -16.41 34.99 -3.41
C VAL A 10 -14.97 34.49 -3.58
N GLU A 11 -13.99 35.37 -3.44
CA GLU A 11 -12.57 35.05 -3.52
C GLU A 11 -12.14 34.08 -2.41
N ASP A 12 -12.54 34.31 -1.16
CA ASP A 12 -12.31 33.39 -0.04
C ASP A 12 -12.99 32.03 -0.26
N PHE A 13 -14.21 32.00 -0.82
CA PHE A 13 -14.90 30.76 -1.19
C PHE A 13 -14.12 30.00 -2.28
N PHE A 14 -13.66 30.67 -3.33
CA PHE A 14 -12.88 30.03 -4.39
C PHE A 14 -11.51 29.57 -3.90
N VAL A 15 -10.83 30.35 -3.06
CA VAL A 15 -9.50 29.99 -2.53
C VAL A 15 -9.57 28.86 -1.51
N LEU A 16 -10.54 28.87 -0.59
CA LEU A 16 -10.57 27.88 0.48
C LEU A 16 -11.39 26.64 0.11
N LEU A 17 -12.54 26.82 -0.52
CA LEU A 17 -13.49 25.73 -0.74
C LEU A 17 -13.17 24.95 -2.01
N VAL A 18 -12.84 25.61 -3.12
CA VAL A 18 -12.55 24.91 -4.38
C VAL A 18 -11.25 24.13 -4.28
N ASP A 19 -10.23 24.66 -3.60
CA ASP A 19 -8.97 23.94 -3.37
C ASP A 19 -9.15 22.70 -2.48
N SER A 20 -10.17 22.69 -1.61
CA SER A 20 -10.48 21.55 -0.74
C SER A 20 -11.34 20.46 -1.43
N VAL A 21 -12.02 20.77 -2.54
CA VAL A 21 -12.92 19.84 -3.24
C VAL A 21 -12.23 18.53 -3.67
N PRO A 22 -11.00 18.56 -4.25
CA PRO A 22 -10.30 17.33 -4.64
C PRO A 22 -10.07 16.36 -3.47
N ASP A 23 -9.63 16.88 -2.31
CA ASP A 23 -9.36 16.09 -1.12
C ASP A 23 -10.64 15.44 -0.58
N VAL A 24 -11.76 16.18 -0.59
CA VAL A 24 -13.07 15.65 -0.20
C VAL A 24 -13.53 14.57 -1.18
N ILE A 25 -13.38 14.77 -2.49
CA ILE A 25 -13.71 13.78 -3.52
C ILE A 25 -12.89 12.51 -3.33
N GLU A 26 -11.57 12.64 -3.12
CA GLU A 26 -10.71 11.50 -2.84
C GLU A 26 -11.17 10.75 -1.59
N HIS A 27 -11.44 11.45 -0.50
CA HIS A 27 -11.89 10.84 0.75
C HIS A 27 -13.23 10.09 0.57
N LEU A 28 -14.18 10.68 -0.16
CA LEU A 28 -15.47 10.07 -0.48
C LEU A 28 -15.29 8.81 -1.33
N HIS A 29 -14.44 8.85 -2.36
CA HIS A 29 -14.16 7.69 -3.20
C HIS A 29 -13.46 6.58 -2.41
N ARG A 30 -12.44 6.89 -1.61
CA ARG A 30 -11.74 5.90 -0.77
C ARG A 30 -12.68 5.24 0.23
N THR A 31 -13.56 6.03 0.86
CA THR A 31 -14.58 5.53 1.79
C THR A 31 -15.58 4.62 1.06
N THR A 32 -16.04 5.04 -0.11
CA THR A 32 -16.98 4.26 -0.95
C THR A 32 -16.35 2.93 -1.39
N ALA A 33 -15.09 2.96 -1.85
CA ALA A 33 -14.34 1.76 -2.21
C ALA A 33 -14.26 0.78 -1.03
N ARG A 34 -13.93 1.28 0.17
CA ARG A 34 -13.86 0.46 1.39
C ARG A 34 -15.20 -0.08 1.84
N SER A 35 -16.30 0.66 1.67
CA SER A 35 -17.64 0.16 1.97
C SER A 35 -18.10 -0.91 0.99
N LEU A 36 -17.74 -0.79 -0.29
CA LEU A 36 -18.14 -1.73 -1.34
C LEU A 36 -17.22 -2.95 -1.45
N LEU A 37 -15.97 -2.85 -1.00
CA LEU A 37 -15.03 -3.97 -0.89
C LEU A 37 -15.13 -4.56 0.52
N HIS A 38 -15.76 -5.73 0.68
CA HIS A 38 -16.01 -6.31 1.99
C HIS A 38 -14.74 -6.94 2.58
N ILE A 39 -13.80 -6.09 3.00
CA ILE A 39 -12.46 -6.48 3.45
C ILE A 39 -12.40 -6.83 4.95
N ASN A 40 -13.52 -6.69 5.67
CA ASN A 40 -13.59 -6.98 7.10
C ASN A 40 -13.23 -8.45 7.39
N GLY A 41 -12.35 -8.66 8.38
CA GLY A 41 -11.90 -9.98 8.82
C GLY A 41 -10.75 -10.58 7.99
N TYR A 42 -10.34 -9.98 6.87
CA TYR A 42 -9.17 -10.46 6.13
C TYR A 42 -7.88 -10.27 6.92
N VAL A 43 -7.76 -9.18 7.68
CA VAL A 43 -6.63 -8.95 8.60
C VAL A 43 -6.42 -10.13 9.53
N ASP A 44 -7.49 -10.64 10.16
CA ASP A 44 -7.41 -11.78 11.06
C ASP A 44 -7.14 -13.09 10.32
N ARG A 45 -7.67 -13.27 9.11
CA ARG A 45 -7.37 -14.45 8.27
C ARG A 45 -5.89 -14.51 7.91
N ILE A 46 -5.29 -13.38 7.55
CA ILE A 46 -3.87 -13.26 7.22
C ILE A 46 -3.02 -13.50 8.48
N ALA A 47 -3.34 -12.83 9.59
CA ALA A 47 -2.59 -12.95 10.84
C ALA A 47 -2.58 -14.38 11.40
N ASN A 48 -3.67 -15.13 11.22
CA ASN A 48 -3.83 -16.50 11.71
C ASN A 48 -3.47 -17.58 10.67
N ALA A 49 -2.99 -17.21 9.49
CA ALA A 49 -2.48 -18.18 8.52
C ALA A 49 -1.21 -18.87 9.06
N LYS A 50 -0.87 -20.02 8.49
CA LYS A 50 0.25 -20.84 8.97
C LYS A 50 1.57 -20.35 8.37
N TRP A 51 2.26 -19.47 9.09
CA TRP A 51 3.53 -18.88 8.68
C TRP A 51 4.79 -19.64 9.17
N GLU A 52 4.61 -20.63 10.04
CA GLU A 52 5.66 -21.58 10.44
C GLU A 52 5.54 -22.85 9.60
N VAL A 53 6.14 -22.82 8.41
CA VAL A 53 6.12 -23.92 7.45
C VAL A 53 7.50 -24.59 7.44
N LYS A 54 7.53 -25.92 7.39
CA LYS A 54 8.80 -26.68 7.36
C LYS A 54 9.43 -26.71 5.97
N GLU A 55 8.60 -26.75 4.93
CA GLU A 55 9.01 -26.81 3.53
C GLU A 55 8.02 -25.97 2.71
N LEU A 56 8.54 -25.19 1.76
CA LEU A 56 7.71 -24.41 0.86
C LEU A 56 6.99 -25.34 -0.13
N GLY A 57 5.67 -25.36 -0.07
CA GLY A 57 4.84 -26.02 -1.08
C GLY A 57 4.69 -25.18 -2.36
N LEU A 58 3.85 -25.65 -3.28
CA LEU A 58 3.50 -24.90 -4.50
C LEU A 58 2.21 -24.08 -4.37
N GLU A 59 1.55 -24.16 -3.22
CA GLU A 59 0.24 -23.56 -2.99
C GLU A 59 0.34 -22.29 -2.12
N HIS A 60 -0.42 -21.27 -2.50
CA HIS A 60 -0.64 -20.07 -1.70
C HIS A 60 -1.68 -20.32 -0.60
N ASN A 61 -1.76 -19.42 0.39
CA ASN A 61 -2.77 -19.50 1.45
C ASN A 61 -4.18 -19.19 0.91
N GLY A 62 -5.19 -19.92 1.38
CA GLY A 62 -6.58 -19.78 0.90
C GLY A 62 -7.22 -18.38 1.08
N TYR A 63 -6.66 -17.49 1.92
CA TYR A 63 -7.15 -16.10 1.97
C TYR A 63 -6.93 -15.36 0.65
N VAL A 64 -5.92 -15.75 -0.14
CA VAL A 64 -5.60 -15.15 -1.44
C VAL A 64 -6.76 -15.36 -2.41
N ASP A 65 -7.26 -16.59 -2.54
CA ASP A 65 -8.40 -16.90 -3.41
C ASP A 65 -9.67 -16.18 -2.96
N LEU A 66 -9.91 -16.15 -1.65
CA LEU A 66 -11.04 -15.43 -1.07
C LEU A 66 -10.96 -13.94 -1.41
N LEU A 67 -9.79 -13.32 -1.27
CA LEU A 67 -9.57 -11.91 -1.53
C LEU A 67 -9.73 -11.58 -3.02
N LEU A 68 -9.20 -12.43 -3.92
CA LEU A 68 -9.41 -12.30 -5.36
C LEU A 68 -10.89 -12.46 -5.73
N GLY A 69 -11.60 -13.39 -5.10
CA GLY A 69 -13.04 -13.58 -5.26
C GLY A 69 -13.83 -12.34 -4.82
N GLU A 70 -13.53 -11.82 -3.64
CA GLU A 70 -14.15 -10.60 -3.11
C GLU A 70 -13.86 -9.38 -4.01
N PHE A 71 -12.64 -9.26 -4.52
CA PHE A 71 -12.28 -8.19 -5.46
C PHE A 71 -13.05 -8.29 -6.79
N LYS A 72 -13.25 -9.52 -7.30
CA LYS A 72 -14.08 -9.76 -8.48
C LYS A 72 -15.55 -9.36 -8.23
N HIS A 73 -16.09 -9.67 -7.05
CA HIS A 73 -17.44 -9.23 -6.65
C HIS A 73 -17.52 -7.72 -6.50
N TYR A 74 -16.50 -7.09 -5.91
CA TYR A 74 -16.36 -5.63 -5.82
C TYR A 74 -16.42 -4.97 -7.20
N LYS A 75 -15.59 -5.40 -8.15
CA LYS A 75 -15.62 -4.92 -9.54
C LYS A 75 -17.01 -5.07 -10.17
N THR A 76 -17.67 -6.20 -9.92
CA THR A 76 -19.03 -6.45 -10.43
C THR A 76 -20.04 -5.46 -9.83
N ARG A 77 -19.98 -5.17 -8.52
CA ARG A 77 -20.84 -4.17 -7.88
C ARG A 77 -20.64 -2.77 -8.47
N LEU A 78 -19.40 -2.37 -8.73
CA LEU A 78 -19.10 -1.08 -9.38
C LEU A 78 -19.71 -0.99 -10.78
N ALA A 79 -19.57 -2.04 -11.59
CA ALA A 79 -20.09 -2.08 -12.95
C ALA A 79 -21.62 -1.97 -13.01
N HIS A 80 -22.33 -2.53 -12.03
CA HIS A 80 -23.79 -2.47 -11.94
C HIS A 80 -24.32 -1.24 -11.17
N GLY A 81 -23.44 -0.45 -10.57
CA GLY A 81 -23.81 0.69 -9.72
C GLY A 81 -24.25 1.95 -10.47
N GLY A 82 -24.26 1.94 -11.81
CA GLY A 82 -24.56 3.13 -12.62
C GLY A 82 -23.49 4.21 -12.54
N ILE A 83 -22.28 3.86 -12.10
CA ILE A 83 -21.16 4.77 -11.90
C ILE A 83 -20.46 5.02 -13.25
N HIS A 84 -20.01 6.25 -13.52
CA HIS A 84 -19.19 6.53 -14.71
C HIS A 84 -17.88 5.73 -14.72
N LYS A 85 -17.45 5.29 -15.90
CA LYS A 85 -16.30 4.38 -16.04
C LYS A 85 -15.03 4.94 -15.41
N GLU A 86 -14.76 6.23 -15.58
CA GLU A 86 -13.58 6.89 -15.00
C GLU A 86 -13.57 6.79 -13.47
N VAL A 87 -14.74 6.91 -12.84
CA VAL A 87 -14.89 6.77 -11.40
C VAL A 87 -14.79 5.30 -10.98
N GLN A 88 -15.33 4.36 -11.78
CA GLN A 88 -15.13 2.93 -11.53
C GLN A 88 -13.64 2.56 -11.54
N ASP A 89 -12.88 3.04 -12.53
CA ASP A 89 -11.45 2.78 -12.65
C ASP A 89 -10.69 3.32 -11.43
N ARG A 90 -11.03 4.53 -10.95
CA ARG A 90 -10.46 5.09 -9.70
C ARG A 90 -10.83 4.29 -8.46
N LEU A 91 -12.08 3.86 -8.34
CA LEU A 91 -12.53 3.02 -7.23
C LEU A 91 -11.81 1.66 -7.24
N LEU A 92 -11.54 1.09 -8.42
CA LEU A 92 -10.73 -0.11 -8.56
C LEU A 92 -9.29 0.11 -8.09
N GLU A 93 -8.68 1.24 -8.44
CA GLU A 93 -7.34 1.63 -7.93
C GLU A 93 -7.30 1.72 -6.40
N TYR A 94 -8.28 2.41 -5.78
CA TYR A 94 -8.39 2.48 -4.33
C TYR A 94 -8.63 1.10 -3.70
N GLY A 95 -9.36 0.21 -4.39
CA GLY A 95 -9.52 -1.17 -3.95
C GLY A 95 -8.18 -1.89 -3.79
N VAL A 96 -7.24 -1.69 -4.73
CA VAL A 96 -5.89 -2.30 -4.64
C VAL A 96 -5.12 -1.74 -3.45
N GLU A 97 -5.22 -0.44 -3.18
CA GLU A 97 -4.59 0.18 -2.01
C GLU A 97 -5.16 -0.37 -0.70
N ILE A 98 -6.48 -0.54 -0.60
CA ILE A 98 -7.13 -1.13 0.57
C ILE A 98 -6.65 -2.57 0.79
N VAL A 99 -6.44 -3.34 -0.29
CA VAL A 99 -5.85 -4.68 -0.20
C VAL A 99 -4.41 -4.61 0.32
N ALA A 100 -3.59 -3.67 -0.18
CA ALA A 100 -2.24 -3.45 0.31
C ALA A 100 -2.20 -3.15 1.81
N GLU A 101 -3.04 -2.20 2.26
CA GLU A 101 -3.19 -1.82 3.66
C GLU A 101 -3.61 -3.02 4.53
N THR A 102 -4.56 -3.82 4.05
CA THR A 102 -5.05 -5.03 4.74
C THR A 102 -3.96 -6.09 4.87
N LEU A 103 -3.15 -6.29 3.83
CA LEU A 103 -2.01 -7.21 3.86
C LEU A 103 -0.97 -6.74 4.87
N ILE A 104 -0.59 -5.47 4.84
CA ILE A 104 0.38 -4.89 5.79
C ILE A 104 -0.12 -5.08 7.22
N GLU A 105 -1.37 -4.74 7.50
CA GLU A 105 -1.95 -4.87 8.85
C GLU A 105 -2.05 -6.34 9.31
N GLY A 106 -2.42 -7.24 8.41
CA GLY A 106 -2.51 -8.67 8.72
C GLY A 106 -1.12 -9.27 9.00
N LEU A 107 -0.15 -8.97 8.13
CA LEU A 107 1.21 -9.46 8.25
C LEU A 107 1.94 -8.86 9.46
N SER A 108 1.68 -7.59 9.81
CA SER A 108 2.28 -6.97 11.01
C SER A 108 1.84 -7.62 12.32
N ARG A 109 0.75 -8.40 12.31
CA ARG A 109 0.26 -9.15 13.48
C ARG A 109 0.85 -10.56 13.58
N VAL A 110 1.62 -11.01 12.58
CA VAL A 110 2.27 -12.32 12.57
C VAL A 110 3.42 -12.34 13.56
N LYS A 111 3.30 -13.18 14.60
CA LYS A 111 4.29 -13.24 15.68
C LYS A 111 5.53 -14.07 15.35
N ARG A 112 5.39 -15.09 14.51
CA ARG A 112 6.43 -16.05 14.16
C ARG A 112 6.36 -16.38 12.68
N CYS A 113 7.48 -16.24 11.99
CA CYS A 113 7.61 -16.47 10.57
C CYS A 113 9.06 -16.89 10.25
N GLY A 114 9.22 -18.11 9.74
CA GLY A 114 10.51 -18.62 9.27
C GLY A 114 10.83 -18.16 7.85
N ASP A 115 11.98 -18.56 7.32
CA ASP A 115 12.43 -18.21 5.97
C ASP A 115 11.47 -18.77 4.91
N GLU A 116 11.01 -20.00 5.11
CA GLU A 116 9.99 -20.65 4.29
C GLU A 116 8.63 -19.94 4.40
N GLY A 117 8.30 -19.42 5.58
CA GLY A 117 7.11 -18.61 5.80
C GLY A 117 7.16 -17.29 5.03
N ARG A 118 8.32 -16.63 5.00
CA ARG A 118 8.56 -15.43 4.19
C ARG A 118 8.49 -15.75 2.70
N ALA A 119 9.05 -16.88 2.26
CA ALA A 119 8.90 -17.32 0.88
C ALA A 119 7.42 -17.57 0.52
N LEU A 120 6.63 -18.15 1.43
CA LEU A 120 5.18 -18.34 1.24
C LEU A 120 4.43 -17.01 1.17
N MET A 121 4.75 -16.04 2.02
CA MET A 121 4.18 -14.69 1.92
C MET A 121 4.48 -14.02 0.57
N SER A 122 5.65 -14.30 -0.02
CA SER A 122 6.06 -13.74 -1.32
C SER A 122 5.26 -14.40 -2.45
N LEU A 123 5.06 -15.72 -2.34
CA LEU A 123 4.20 -16.48 -3.23
C LEU A 123 2.76 -15.96 -3.19
N ASP A 124 2.18 -15.80 -2.00
CA ASP A 124 0.84 -15.23 -1.81
C ASP A 124 0.71 -13.87 -2.50
N LEU A 125 1.68 -12.98 -2.26
CA LEU A 125 1.68 -11.64 -2.85
C LEU A 125 1.80 -11.68 -4.37
N GLN A 126 2.63 -12.56 -4.92
CA GLN A 126 2.79 -12.73 -6.36
C GLN A 126 1.48 -13.21 -7.02
N VAL A 127 0.79 -14.17 -6.39
CA VAL A 127 -0.52 -14.64 -6.87
C VAL A 127 -1.54 -13.51 -6.81
N LEU A 128 -1.55 -12.72 -5.74
CA LEU A 128 -2.43 -11.54 -5.61
C LEU A 128 -2.15 -10.49 -6.69
N ILE A 129 -0.89 -10.13 -6.92
CA ILE A 129 -0.50 -9.16 -7.97
C ILE A 129 -1.01 -9.63 -9.33
N ASN A 130 -0.75 -10.90 -9.67
CA ASN A 130 -1.17 -11.46 -10.94
C ASN A 130 -2.70 -11.50 -11.06
N GLY A 131 -3.41 -11.95 -10.02
CA GLY A 131 -4.87 -12.03 -10.02
C GLY A 131 -5.53 -10.66 -10.14
N LEU A 132 -5.11 -9.68 -9.32
CA LEU A 132 -5.66 -8.33 -9.32
C LEU A 132 -5.40 -7.59 -10.64
N GLN A 133 -4.27 -7.85 -11.31
CA GLN A 133 -3.93 -7.20 -12.58
C GLN A 133 -4.96 -7.48 -13.69
N HIS A 134 -5.72 -8.58 -13.60
CA HIS A 134 -6.82 -8.89 -14.52
C HIS A 134 -8.08 -8.05 -14.25
N PHE A 135 -8.19 -7.45 -13.06
CA PHE A 135 -9.37 -6.70 -12.64
C PHE A 135 -9.21 -5.20 -12.83
N VAL A 136 -8.01 -4.66 -12.65
CA VAL A 136 -7.73 -3.22 -12.75
C VAL A 136 -7.03 -2.84 -14.05
N PRO A 137 -7.29 -1.64 -14.61
CA PRO A 137 -6.62 -1.16 -15.80
C PRO A 137 -5.19 -0.63 -15.54
N VAL A 138 -4.84 -0.38 -14.28
CA VAL A 138 -3.53 0.14 -13.87
C VAL A 138 -2.54 -0.97 -13.50
N ASN A 139 -1.27 -0.62 -13.45
CA ASN A 139 -0.24 -1.52 -12.91
C ASN A 139 -0.43 -1.71 -11.39
N VAL A 140 -0.72 -2.94 -10.97
CA VAL A 140 -0.93 -3.32 -9.57
C VAL A 140 0.39 -3.35 -8.80
N LYS A 141 1.46 -3.77 -9.46
CA LYS A 141 2.73 -4.12 -8.79
C LYS A 141 3.27 -2.99 -7.89
N PRO A 142 3.37 -1.72 -8.33
CA PRO A 142 3.88 -0.64 -7.48
C PRO A 142 3.06 -0.43 -6.20
N LYS A 143 1.73 -0.63 -6.26
CA LYS A 143 0.84 -0.46 -5.10
C LYS A 143 0.97 -1.61 -4.10
N LEU A 144 1.37 -2.81 -4.53
CA LEU A 144 1.58 -3.96 -3.65
C LEU A 144 3.03 -4.17 -3.23
N GLN A 145 4.01 -3.55 -3.90
CA GLN A 145 5.42 -3.57 -3.51
C GLN A 145 5.70 -2.96 -2.13
N MET A 146 4.83 -2.07 -1.63
CA MET A 146 4.94 -1.57 -0.26
C MET A 146 4.77 -2.68 0.79
N VAL A 147 4.03 -3.76 0.46
CA VAL A 147 3.87 -4.94 1.32
C VAL A 147 5.20 -5.69 1.44
N GLU A 148 5.93 -5.84 0.33
CA GLU A 148 7.29 -6.41 0.34
C GLU A 148 8.23 -5.55 1.19
N THR A 149 8.21 -4.24 0.95
CA THR A 149 9.09 -3.29 1.65
C THR A 149 8.84 -3.30 3.16
N ALA A 150 7.58 -3.37 3.59
CA ALA A 150 7.20 -3.33 5.00
C ALA A 150 7.58 -4.60 5.79
N TYR A 151 7.70 -5.75 5.12
CA TYR A 151 7.88 -7.04 5.81
C TYR A 151 9.22 -7.75 5.51
N TYR A 152 9.85 -7.47 4.37
CA TYR A 152 11.03 -8.20 3.89
C TYR A 152 12.32 -7.42 3.94
N LEU A 153 12.27 -6.11 4.18
CA LEU A 153 13.49 -5.40 4.58
C LEU A 153 13.78 -5.79 6.02
N PRO A 154 14.85 -6.55 6.30
CA PRO A 154 15.31 -6.67 7.66
C PRO A 154 15.60 -5.26 8.16
N GLU A 155 15.22 -4.94 9.41
CA GLU A 155 15.50 -3.63 10.03
C GLU A 155 16.98 -3.22 9.80
N THR A 156 17.89 -4.19 9.72
CA THR A 156 19.31 -3.99 9.44
C THR A 156 19.61 -3.38 8.07
N GLU A 157 18.96 -3.79 6.97
CA GLU A 157 19.23 -3.21 5.63
C GLU A 157 18.63 -1.80 5.48
N TYR A 158 17.43 -1.58 6.03
CA TYR A 158 16.80 -0.26 6.01
C TYR A 158 17.58 0.74 6.86
N VAL A 159 17.99 0.33 8.08
CA VAL A 159 18.83 1.14 8.96
C VAL A 159 20.22 1.35 8.36
N GLN A 160 20.87 0.32 7.79
CA GLN A 160 22.18 0.49 7.13
C GLN A 160 22.12 1.51 6.00
N THR A 161 21.08 1.45 5.15
CA THR A 161 20.93 2.41 4.05
C THR A 161 20.74 3.83 4.55
N GLN A 162 19.92 4.04 5.60
CA GLN A 162 19.75 5.34 6.24
C GLN A 162 21.02 5.84 6.95
N VAL A 163 21.74 4.95 7.64
CA VAL A 163 23.00 5.26 8.33
C VAL A 163 24.08 5.66 7.32
N VAL A 164 24.21 4.94 6.20
CA VAL A 164 25.11 5.32 5.10
C VAL A 164 24.69 6.67 4.49
N GLY A 165 23.39 6.93 4.33
CA GLY A 165 22.85 8.22 3.92
C GLY A 165 23.25 9.37 4.86
N LEU A 166 23.10 9.17 6.17
CA LEU A 166 23.51 10.11 7.21
C LEU A 166 25.01 10.36 7.21
N ILE A 167 25.83 9.31 7.07
CA ILE A 167 27.29 9.43 7.00
C ILE A 167 27.71 10.23 5.76
N ASN A 168 27.05 10.03 4.62
CA ASN A 168 27.30 10.81 3.42
C ASN A 168 26.98 12.31 3.63
N LEU A 169 25.87 12.61 4.30
CA LEU A 169 25.49 13.99 4.68
C LEU A 169 26.51 14.63 5.63
N VAL A 170 26.91 13.93 6.68
CA VAL A 170 27.91 14.41 7.66
C VAL A 170 29.26 14.61 6.98
N ALA A 171 29.68 13.68 6.12
CA ALA A 171 30.92 13.78 5.36
C ALA A 171 30.94 15.02 4.46
N ALA A 172 29.82 15.34 3.80
CA ALA A 172 29.69 16.56 3.00
C ALA A 172 29.73 17.83 3.86
N MET A 173 28.98 17.87 4.97
CA MET A 173 28.95 19.03 5.87
C MET A 173 30.29 19.30 6.58
N LYS A 174 31.05 18.25 6.89
CA LYS A 174 32.33 18.34 7.61
C LYS A 174 33.55 18.30 6.69
N GLY A 175 33.37 18.23 5.37
CA GLY A 175 34.45 18.18 4.39
C GLY A 175 35.37 16.95 4.55
N TRP A 176 34.80 15.79 4.90
CA TRP A 176 35.58 14.57 5.07
C TRP A 176 36.24 14.13 3.77
N LYS A 177 37.50 13.67 3.87
CA LYS A 177 38.20 13.04 2.75
C LYS A 177 37.54 11.68 2.45
N ARG A 178 37.53 11.30 1.16
CA ARG A 178 36.93 10.03 0.67
C ARG A 178 37.38 8.80 1.47
N LYS A 179 38.66 8.76 1.87
CA LYS A 179 39.24 7.68 2.67
C LYS A 179 38.56 7.52 4.03
N THR A 180 38.43 8.61 4.78
CA THR A 180 37.78 8.63 6.11
C THR A 180 36.32 8.25 6.04
N ARG A 181 35.61 8.65 4.98
CA ARG A 181 34.22 8.25 4.75
C ARG A 181 34.09 6.74 4.53
N LEU A 182 34.95 6.16 3.68
CA LEU A 182 34.93 4.73 3.38
C LEU A 182 35.30 3.89 4.61
N GLU A 183 36.31 4.30 5.38
CA GLU A 183 36.69 3.62 6.64
C GLU A 183 35.58 3.61 7.71
N VAL A 184 34.69 4.60 7.71
CA VAL A 184 33.54 4.63 8.63
C VAL A 184 32.40 3.76 8.12
N ILE A 185 32.17 3.71 6.80
CA ILE A 185 31.15 2.84 6.19
C ILE A 185 31.55 1.36 6.35
N GLU A 186 32.82 1.00 6.14
CA GLU A 186 33.35 -0.36 6.33
C GLU A 186 33.24 -0.89 7.77
N LYS A 187 33.09 -0.01 8.77
CA LYS A 187 32.93 -0.40 10.17
C LYS A 187 31.47 -0.72 10.56
N ILE A 188 30.54 -0.51 9.63
CA ILE A 188 29.09 -0.65 9.82
C ILE A 188 28.55 -1.86 9.05
N GLU A 189 29.31 -2.35 8.06
CA GLU A 189 29.18 -3.69 7.49
C GLU A 189 29.73 -4.75 8.47
#